data_AF-A0AAW8D9C9-F1
#
_entry.id   AF-A0AAW8D9C9-F1
#
_cell.length_a   1.000
_cell.length_b   1.000
_cell.length_c   1.000
_cell.angle_alpha   90.00
_cell.angle_beta   90.00
_cell.angle_gamma   90.00
#
_symmetry.space_group_name_H-M   'P 1'
#
loop_
_entity.id
_entity.type
_entity.pdbx_description
1 polymer ?
#
loop_
_entity_poly.entity_id
_entity_poly.type
_entity_poly.pdbx_seq_one_letter_code
_entity_poly.pdbx_strand_id
1 'polypeptide(L)'
;MNSPTAISSSPKSLAVGVFVFLLVAAGSASAEPGCLETATQIPSPSRALAMATFAQQEHQAFGAQTMDAEGRLTYAGAWEAENFRATAQDLAPWQRVLGYWQATGVRLRGTDPDAALDSSEPQSIDNALSRVAVIDAPWSAAFISWIAQRAGLGNDEFVFSEAHADYAGAAWKAGLDEAANRPTRYAMRACDLMRTPPRVGDLVCQARGAGSGYDTFERIGEVLAQRPTGGEALPMHCDVVVGVDAAGFDTIGGNVIQSVTLRRLAFAPGTRLLDRSYLPEGCTAGATGTTGMAGCTDRHMSRQPWSLLLQWR
;
A
#
# COMPACT_ATOMS: atom_id res chain seq x y z
N MET A 1 41.15 -64.75 40.73
CA MET A 1 39.87 -64.91 41.46
C MET A 1 38.76 -64.63 40.46
N ASN A 2 37.94 -65.65 40.20
CA ASN A 2 36.75 -65.67 39.34
C ASN A 2 35.66 -64.74 39.96
N SER A 3 34.67 -64.17 39.28
CA SER A 3 33.92 -64.53 38.07
C SER A 3 33.28 -63.28 37.43
N PRO A 4 32.88 -63.34 36.14
CA PRO A 4 31.98 -62.39 35.49
C PRO A 4 30.51 -62.80 35.62
N THR A 5 29.55 -61.90 35.38
CA THR A 5 28.17 -62.29 35.08
C THR A 5 27.57 -61.36 34.03
N ALA A 6 27.20 -61.96 32.90
CA ALA A 6 26.52 -61.35 31.78
C ALA A 6 25.01 -61.26 32.04
N ILE A 7 24.36 -60.21 31.52
CA ILE A 7 22.91 -60.22 31.28
C ILE A 7 22.65 -59.72 29.85
N SER A 8 22.38 -60.73 29.01
CA SER A 8 21.47 -60.79 27.86
C SER A 8 20.82 -59.49 27.34
N SER A 9 21.08 -59.17 26.07
CA SER A 9 20.31 -58.21 25.28
C SER A 9 19.37 -58.95 24.32
N SER A 10 18.08 -58.61 24.34
CA SER A 10 17.12 -58.97 23.29
C SER A 10 16.90 -57.75 22.37
N PRO A 11 16.88 -57.91 21.04
CA PRO A 11 16.68 -56.78 20.15
C PRO A 11 15.18 -56.44 20.05
N LYS A 12 14.82 -55.19 20.32
CA LYS A 12 13.52 -54.63 19.95
C LYS A 12 13.59 -54.21 18.48
N SER A 13 12.77 -54.82 17.65
CA SER A 13 12.59 -54.43 16.25
C SER A 13 11.86 -53.08 16.19
N LEU A 14 12.53 -52.03 15.71
CA LEU A 14 11.86 -50.79 15.30
C LEU A 14 11.43 -50.93 13.84
N ALA A 15 10.11 -50.96 13.61
CA ALA A 15 9.55 -50.81 12.29
C ALA A 15 9.74 -49.36 11.82
N VAL A 16 10.53 -49.16 10.76
CA VAL A 16 10.66 -47.88 10.07
C VAL A 16 9.45 -47.73 9.16
N GLY A 17 8.46 -46.95 9.59
CA GLY A 17 7.35 -46.53 8.75
C GLY A 17 7.83 -45.46 7.76
N VAL A 18 7.85 -45.79 6.48
CA VAL A 18 8.10 -44.84 5.40
C VAL A 18 6.87 -43.94 5.25
N PHE A 19 6.94 -42.73 5.79
CA PHE A 19 5.96 -41.68 5.53
C PHE A 19 6.25 -41.10 4.14
N VAL A 20 5.45 -41.50 3.14
CA VAL A 20 5.43 -40.87 1.83
C VAL A 20 4.76 -39.50 1.98
N PHE A 21 5.56 -38.45 2.08
CA PHE A 21 5.09 -37.08 1.94
C PHE A 21 4.64 -36.86 0.50
N LEU A 22 3.33 -36.87 0.26
CA LEU A 22 2.77 -36.31 -0.97
C LEU A 22 3.03 -34.80 -0.96
N LEU A 23 4.02 -34.36 -1.75
CA LEU A 23 4.17 -32.98 -2.16
C LEU A 23 2.93 -32.60 -2.97
N VAL A 24 1.95 -31.98 -2.32
CA VAL A 24 0.93 -31.21 -3.04
C VAL A 24 1.66 -29.99 -3.58
N ALA A 25 1.89 -29.97 -4.90
CA ALA A 25 2.28 -28.75 -5.58
C ALA A 25 1.18 -27.71 -5.32
N ALA A 26 1.47 -26.75 -4.44
CA ALA A 26 0.68 -25.53 -4.33
C ALA A 26 0.84 -24.81 -5.67
N GLY A 27 -0.06 -25.10 -6.60
CA GLY A 27 -0.15 -24.34 -7.84
C GLY A 27 -0.36 -22.89 -7.45
N SER A 28 0.55 -22.03 -7.90
CA SER A 28 0.35 -20.58 -7.90
C SER A 28 -0.95 -20.31 -8.63
N ALA A 29 -2.05 -20.16 -7.89
CA ALA A 29 -3.33 -19.74 -8.43
C ALA A 29 -3.14 -18.28 -8.84
N SER A 30 -2.61 -18.12 -10.05
CA SER A 30 -2.31 -16.83 -10.63
C SER A 30 -3.63 -16.12 -10.90
N ALA A 31 -3.89 -15.04 -10.17
CA ALA A 31 -4.95 -14.09 -10.49
C ALA A 31 -4.62 -13.26 -11.76
N GLU A 32 -3.47 -13.51 -12.43
CA GLU A 32 -3.00 -12.72 -13.57
C GLU A 32 -4.00 -12.64 -14.73
N PRO A 33 -4.75 -13.70 -15.14
CA PRO A 33 -5.69 -13.57 -16.25
C PRO A 33 -6.78 -12.53 -15.97
N GLY A 34 -7.36 -12.55 -14.76
CA GLY A 34 -8.38 -11.58 -14.35
C GLY A 34 -7.81 -10.17 -14.25
N CYS A 35 -6.59 -10.03 -13.70
CA CYS A 35 -5.88 -8.76 -13.63
C CYS A 35 -5.71 -8.09 -14.99
N LEU A 36 -5.24 -8.85 -15.99
CA LEU A 36 -5.03 -8.35 -17.35
C LEU A 36 -6.33 -8.05 -18.06
N GLU A 37 -7.33 -8.92 -17.95
CA GLU A 37 -8.65 -8.70 -18.57
C GLU A 37 -9.26 -7.39 -18.09
N THR A 38 -9.28 -7.18 -16.77
CA THR A 38 -9.88 -5.98 -16.18
C THR A 38 -9.06 -4.72 -16.43
N ALA A 39 -7.73 -4.83 -16.58
CA ALA A 39 -6.89 -3.69 -16.97
C ALA A 39 -7.29 -3.10 -18.34
N THR A 40 -7.95 -3.88 -19.20
CA THR A 40 -8.47 -3.41 -20.49
C THR A 40 -9.86 -2.77 -20.41
N GLN A 41 -10.57 -2.93 -19.28
CA GLN A 41 -11.93 -2.41 -19.11
C GLN A 41 -11.89 -0.92 -18.72
N ILE A 42 -12.35 -0.08 -19.65
CA ILE A 42 -12.41 1.38 -19.52
C ILE A 42 -13.84 1.84 -19.86
N PRO A 43 -14.44 2.78 -19.11
CA PRO A 43 -13.88 3.45 -17.93
C PRO A 43 -13.85 2.54 -16.69
N SER A 44 -13.05 2.93 -15.68
CA SER A 44 -13.10 2.31 -14.35
C SER A 44 -14.52 2.43 -13.75
N PRO A 45 -14.90 1.56 -12.79
CA PRO A 45 -16.17 1.68 -12.08
C PRO A 45 -16.40 3.07 -11.48
N SER A 46 -17.66 3.51 -11.39
CA SER A 46 -18.00 4.86 -10.88
C SER A 46 -17.44 5.15 -9.48
N ARG A 47 -17.41 4.14 -8.60
CA ARG A 47 -16.81 4.25 -7.26
C ARG A 47 -15.29 4.41 -7.30
N ALA A 48 -14.61 3.77 -8.26
CA ALA A 48 -13.17 3.95 -8.48
C ALA A 48 -12.86 5.39 -8.94
N LEU A 49 -13.68 5.94 -9.84
CA LEU A 49 -13.58 7.34 -10.28
C LEU A 49 -13.88 8.33 -9.13
N ALA A 50 -14.85 8.00 -8.26
CA ALA A 50 -15.16 8.81 -7.09
C ALA A 50 -13.97 8.83 -6.11
N MET A 51 -13.33 7.69 -5.86
CA MET A 51 -12.13 7.60 -5.01
C MET A 51 -10.99 8.49 -5.54
N ALA A 52 -10.71 8.45 -6.84
CA ALA A 52 -9.74 9.34 -7.48
C ALA A 52 -10.13 10.83 -7.35
N THR A 53 -11.42 11.15 -7.51
CA THR A 53 -11.94 12.51 -7.38
C THR A 53 -11.74 13.08 -5.98
N PHE A 54 -12.02 12.31 -4.92
CA PHE A 54 -11.79 12.75 -3.54
C PHE A 54 -10.31 12.95 -3.24
N ALA A 55 -9.43 12.12 -3.81
CA ALA A 55 -7.99 12.32 -3.67
C ALA A 55 -7.51 13.61 -4.37
N GLN A 56 -8.03 13.91 -5.56
CA GLN A 56 -7.76 15.17 -6.26
C GLN A 56 -8.24 16.39 -5.46
N GLN A 57 -9.42 16.31 -4.83
CA GLN A 57 -9.94 17.39 -3.98
C GLN A 57 -9.02 17.67 -2.79
N GLU A 58 -8.56 16.63 -2.08
CA GLU A 58 -7.64 16.82 -0.96
C GLU A 58 -6.24 17.26 -1.41
N HIS A 59 -5.77 16.80 -2.57
CA HIS A 59 -4.53 17.33 -3.17
C HIS A 59 -4.61 18.84 -3.42
N GLN A 60 -5.71 19.33 -3.98
CA GLN A 60 -5.93 20.77 -4.15
C GLN A 60 -6.05 21.50 -2.81
N ALA A 61 -6.73 20.90 -1.82
CA ALA A 61 -6.85 21.48 -0.48
C ALA A 61 -5.51 21.58 0.25
N PHE A 62 -4.57 20.68 -0.05
CA PHE A 62 -3.17 20.71 0.39
C PHE A 62 -2.28 21.57 -0.53
N GLY A 63 -2.87 22.46 -1.32
CA GLY A 63 -2.11 23.40 -2.15
C GLY A 63 -1.45 22.78 -3.36
N ALA A 64 -1.84 21.58 -3.77
CA ALA A 64 -1.39 20.92 -4.99
C ALA A 64 0.11 20.55 -5.05
N GLN A 65 0.68 19.99 -3.98
CA GLN A 65 2.06 19.46 -3.99
C GLN A 65 2.29 18.46 -5.15
N THR A 66 3.34 18.64 -5.95
CA THR A 66 3.56 17.86 -7.19
C THR A 66 4.98 17.36 -7.34
N MET A 67 5.10 16.11 -7.75
CA MET A 67 6.35 15.44 -8.10
C MET A 67 6.34 14.98 -9.58
N ASP A 68 7.40 15.30 -10.31
CA ASP A 68 7.56 14.93 -11.72
C ASP A 68 7.89 13.43 -11.91
N ALA A 69 7.98 13.01 -13.18
CA ALA A 69 8.27 11.62 -13.54
C ALA A 69 9.69 11.19 -13.11
N GLU A 70 10.61 12.13 -12.94
CA GLU A 70 11.96 11.89 -12.41
C GLU A 70 11.96 11.82 -10.88
N GLY A 71 10.82 12.02 -10.23
CA GLY A 71 10.70 11.95 -8.77
C GLY A 71 11.22 13.18 -8.05
N ARG A 72 11.28 14.33 -8.72
CA ARG A 72 11.63 15.63 -8.13
C ARG A 72 10.38 16.36 -7.69
N LEU A 73 10.43 16.96 -6.50
CA LEU A 73 9.38 17.87 -6.05
C LEU A 73 9.44 19.15 -6.89
N THR A 74 8.49 19.33 -7.81
CA THR A 74 8.42 20.51 -8.69
C THR A 74 7.54 21.61 -8.13
N TYR A 75 6.65 21.27 -7.20
CA TYR A 75 5.82 22.22 -6.48
C TYR A 75 5.60 21.74 -5.04
N ALA A 76 5.82 22.61 -4.05
CA ALA A 76 5.60 22.32 -2.62
C ALA A 76 4.26 22.88 -2.17
N GLY A 77 3.44 22.03 -1.55
CA GLY A 77 2.11 22.39 -1.03
C GLY A 77 2.12 22.62 0.47
N ALA A 78 0.93 22.53 1.06
CA ALA A 78 0.71 22.63 2.49
C ALA A 78 1.19 21.37 3.21
N TRP A 79 1.65 21.50 4.46
CA TRP A 79 2.12 20.37 5.28
C TRP A 79 1.11 20.03 6.37
N GLU A 80 1.13 18.77 6.80
CA GLU A 80 0.18 18.14 7.73
C GLU A 80 -0.09 18.91 9.03
N ALA A 81 0.85 19.70 9.52
CA ALA A 81 0.74 20.46 10.76
C ALA A 81 0.37 21.93 10.57
N GLU A 82 0.17 22.40 9.34
CA GLU A 82 -0.12 23.80 9.07
C GLU A 82 -1.53 24.19 9.48
N ASN A 83 -1.66 25.40 10.04
CA ASN A 83 -2.90 25.91 10.63
C ASN A 83 -3.56 27.02 9.80
N PHE A 84 -3.07 27.27 8.59
CA PHE A 84 -3.69 28.26 7.72
C PHE A 84 -4.98 27.70 7.08
N ARG A 85 -5.88 28.59 6.69
CA ARG A 85 -7.11 28.27 5.97
C ARG A 85 -7.20 29.16 4.74
N ALA A 86 -7.61 28.61 3.60
CA ALA A 86 -7.82 29.41 2.40
C ALA A 86 -9.05 30.32 2.56
N THR A 87 -10.12 29.80 3.14
CA THR A 87 -11.32 30.55 3.55
C THR A 87 -11.69 30.26 5.00
N ALA A 88 -12.58 31.07 5.60
CA ALA A 88 -13.02 30.86 6.97
C ALA A 88 -13.76 29.53 7.18
N GLN A 89 -14.40 29.02 6.13
CA GLN A 89 -15.16 27.76 6.13
C GLN A 89 -14.27 26.52 5.90
N ASP A 90 -13.04 26.70 5.43
CA ASP A 90 -12.13 25.58 5.17
C ASP A 90 -11.54 25.01 6.45
N LEU A 91 -11.28 23.69 6.41
CA LEU A 91 -10.45 23.02 7.38
C LEU A 91 -8.97 23.30 7.09
N ALA A 92 -8.20 23.61 8.13
CA ALA A 92 -6.75 23.65 8.03
C ALA A 92 -6.19 22.24 7.76
N PRO A 93 -4.99 22.11 7.15
CA PRO A 93 -4.35 20.83 6.88
C PRO A 93 -4.38 19.83 8.04
N TRP A 94 -4.03 20.24 9.27
CA TRP A 94 -4.04 19.34 10.43
C TRP A 94 -5.45 18.83 10.78
N GLN A 95 -6.48 19.66 10.61
CA GLN A 95 -7.87 19.27 10.87
C GLN A 95 -8.36 18.25 9.84
N ARG A 96 -7.90 18.37 8.59
CA ARG A 96 -8.17 17.40 7.53
C ARG A 96 -7.53 16.05 7.86
N VAL A 97 -6.26 16.05 8.28
CA VAL A 97 -5.57 14.82 8.69
C VAL A 97 -6.30 14.13 9.83
N LEU A 98 -6.71 14.85 10.89
CA LEU A 98 -7.55 14.28 11.95
C LEU A 98 -8.85 13.69 11.43
N GLY A 99 -9.47 14.34 10.44
CA GLY A 99 -10.67 13.84 9.77
C GLY A 99 -10.45 12.50 9.05
N TYR A 100 -9.25 12.26 8.50
CA TYR A 100 -8.95 10.99 7.83
C TYR A 100 -8.94 9.81 8.82
N TRP A 101 -8.43 10.01 10.03
CA TRP A 101 -8.38 8.97 11.08
C TRP A 101 -9.76 8.46 11.50
N GLN A 102 -10.82 9.27 11.33
CA GLN A 102 -12.19 8.83 11.61
C GLN A 102 -12.59 7.60 10.78
N ALA A 103 -12.04 7.44 9.57
CA ALA A 103 -12.36 6.31 8.70
C ALA A 103 -11.82 4.98 9.24
N THR A 104 -10.72 4.97 10.00
CA THR A 104 -10.11 3.75 10.54
C THR A 104 -10.72 3.33 11.88
N GLY A 105 -11.47 4.24 12.54
CA GLY A 105 -11.96 4.03 13.90
C GLY A 105 -10.88 4.21 14.98
N VAL A 106 -9.63 4.46 14.60
CA VAL A 106 -8.53 4.76 15.52
C VAL A 106 -8.56 6.22 15.92
N ARG A 107 -8.44 6.48 17.22
CA ARG A 107 -8.27 7.83 17.76
C ARG A 107 -6.80 8.08 18.03
N LEU A 108 -6.29 9.22 17.57
CA LEU A 108 -4.94 9.64 17.93
C LEU A 108 -4.87 9.98 19.42
N ARG A 109 -3.77 9.60 20.06
CA ARG A 109 -3.55 9.88 21.47
C ARG A 109 -3.46 11.40 21.67
N GLY A 110 -4.24 11.94 22.61
CA GLY A 110 -4.27 13.37 22.89
C GLY A 110 -5.26 14.17 22.02
N THR A 111 -6.08 13.51 21.20
CA THR A 111 -7.14 14.15 20.40
C THR A 111 -8.55 13.73 20.84
N ASP A 112 -8.71 13.31 22.10
CA ASP A 112 -9.99 12.78 22.61
C ASP A 112 -10.94 13.94 22.97
N PRO A 113 -12.10 14.08 22.31
CA PRO A 113 -13.07 15.14 22.63
C PRO A 113 -13.72 14.95 24.01
N ASP A 114 -13.71 13.72 24.54
CA ASP A 114 -14.31 13.37 25.84
C ASP A 114 -13.30 13.38 26.99
N ALA A 115 -11.99 13.45 26.70
CA ALA A 115 -11.02 13.78 27.73
C ALA A 115 -11.41 15.17 28.23
N ALA A 116 -11.73 15.28 29.52
CA ALA A 116 -12.12 16.53 30.14
C ALA A 116 -11.01 17.56 29.87
N LEU A 117 -11.21 18.35 28.81
CA LEU A 117 -10.38 19.51 28.55
C LEU A 117 -10.60 20.39 29.77
N ASP A 118 -9.52 20.68 30.48
CA ASP A 118 -9.60 21.65 31.55
C ASP A 118 -10.06 22.96 30.89
N SER A 119 -11.29 23.37 31.17
CA SER A 119 -11.87 24.59 30.59
C SER A 119 -11.09 25.86 30.94
N SER A 120 -10.09 25.77 31.82
CA SER A 120 -9.12 26.83 32.11
C SER A 120 -7.90 26.84 31.18
N GLU A 121 -7.66 25.78 30.40
CA GLU A 121 -6.58 25.71 29.42
C GLU A 121 -6.99 26.40 28.09
N PRO A 122 -6.12 27.24 27.50
CA PRO A 122 -6.41 27.88 26.23
C PRO A 122 -6.59 26.86 25.09
N GLN A 123 -7.62 27.03 24.25
CA GLN A 123 -7.86 26.26 23.00
C GLN A 123 -6.62 26.16 22.09
N SER A 124 -5.65 27.08 22.22
CA SER A 124 -4.38 27.04 21.51
C SER A 124 -3.49 25.84 21.90
N ILE A 125 -3.57 25.37 23.14
CA ILE A 125 -2.78 24.23 23.63
C ILE A 125 -3.34 22.91 23.08
N ASP A 126 -4.65 22.71 23.12
CA ASP A 126 -5.29 21.52 22.55
C ASP A 126 -5.03 21.39 21.04
N ASN A 127 -5.10 22.52 20.32
CA ASN A 127 -4.74 22.57 18.91
C ASN A 127 -3.26 22.23 18.69
N ALA A 128 -2.36 22.68 19.57
CA ALA A 128 -0.94 22.35 19.48
C ALA A 128 -0.70 20.85 19.71
N LEU A 129 -1.33 20.25 20.73
CA LEU A 129 -1.23 18.81 21.01
C LEU A 129 -1.77 17.97 19.85
N SER A 130 -2.92 18.37 19.29
CA SER A 130 -3.51 17.71 18.12
C SER A 130 -2.60 17.77 16.89
N ARG A 131 -1.94 18.91 16.67
CA ARG A 131 -0.99 19.07 15.56
C ARG A 131 0.26 18.21 15.74
N VAL A 132 0.76 18.05 16.96
CA VAL A 132 1.88 17.14 17.24
C VAL A 132 1.46 15.69 16.99
N ALA A 133 0.26 15.28 17.43
CA ALA A 133 -0.24 13.94 17.18
C ALA A 133 -0.34 13.60 15.67
N VAL A 134 -0.73 14.58 14.85
CA VAL A 134 -0.76 14.45 13.38
C VAL A 134 0.63 14.23 12.78
N ILE A 135 1.68 14.85 13.34
CA ILE A 135 3.07 14.69 12.87
C ILE A 135 3.63 13.32 13.24
N ASP A 136 3.35 12.84 14.45
CA ASP A 136 3.95 11.61 14.99
C ASP A 136 3.30 10.33 14.45
N ALA A 137 2.09 10.43 13.88
CA ALA A 137 1.33 9.28 13.38
C ALA A 137 1.29 9.28 11.83
N PRO A 138 1.90 8.29 11.15
CA PRO A 138 1.87 8.23 9.69
C PRO A 138 0.44 8.00 9.19
N TRP A 139 -0.11 8.99 8.48
CA TRP A 139 -1.55 9.03 8.15
C TRP A 139 -1.87 8.59 6.71
N SER A 140 -0.87 8.11 5.95
CA SER A 140 -1.07 7.70 4.54
C SER A 140 -2.16 6.62 4.36
N ALA A 141 -2.24 5.65 5.26
CA ALA A 141 -3.26 4.60 5.17
C ALA A 141 -4.64 5.07 5.66
N ALA A 142 -4.68 5.95 6.67
CA ALA A 142 -5.91 6.61 7.10
C ALA A 142 -6.50 7.45 5.97
N PHE A 143 -5.67 8.14 5.18
CA PHE A 143 -6.09 8.87 3.99
C PHE A 143 -6.73 7.94 2.94
N ILE A 144 -6.10 6.81 2.61
CA ILE A 144 -6.67 5.82 1.68
C ILE A 144 -8.01 5.27 2.20
N SER A 145 -8.08 4.91 3.48
CA SER A 145 -9.31 4.46 4.14
C SER A 145 -10.41 5.53 4.05
N TRP A 146 -10.05 6.80 4.24
CA TRP A 146 -10.99 7.91 4.14
C TRP A 146 -11.52 8.11 2.72
N ILE A 147 -10.67 8.14 1.69
CA ILE A 147 -11.16 8.28 0.30
C ILE A 147 -11.96 7.05 -0.15
N ALA A 148 -11.63 5.84 0.33
CA ALA A 148 -12.41 4.63 0.09
C ALA A 148 -13.81 4.74 0.70
N GLN A 149 -13.91 5.23 1.94
CA GLN A 149 -15.19 5.43 2.63
C GLN A 149 -16.02 6.51 1.92
N ARG A 150 -15.40 7.62 1.50
CA ARG A 150 -16.06 8.69 0.73
C ARG A 150 -16.55 8.20 -0.64
N ALA A 151 -15.84 7.27 -1.26
CA ALA A 151 -16.25 6.62 -2.50
C ALA A 151 -17.42 5.61 -2.32
N GLY A 152 -17.90 5.41 -1.08
CA GLY A 152 -19.06 4.58 -0.78
C GLY A 152 -18.75 3.10 -0.60
N LEU A 153 -17.51 2.73 -0.26
CA LEU A 153 -17.18 1.36 0.11
C LEU A 153 -17.70 1.05 1.52
N GLY A 154 -18.27 -0.15 1.70
CA GLY A 154 -18.67 -0.70 3.00
C GLY A 154 -17.58 -1.55 3.67
N ASN A 155 -17.79 -1.88 4.95
CA ASN A 155 -16.88 -2.74 5.75
C ASN A 155 -16.73 -4.17 5.19
N ASP A 156 -17.63 -4.59 4.32
CA ASP A 156 -17.62 -5.84 3.59
C ASP A 156 -16.92 -5.77 2.22
N GLU A 157 -16.66 -4.57 1.75
CA GLU A 157 -16.04 -4.28 0.46
C GLU A 157 -14.60 -3.79 0.61
N PHE A 158 -14.24 -3.24 1.77
CA PHE A 158 -12.91 -2.69 2.07
C PHE A 158 -12.55 -2.81 3.56
N VAL A 159 -11.27 -3.05 3.86
CA VAL A 159 -10.74 -2.99 5.24
C VAL A 159 -10.26 -1.57 5.54
N PHE A 160 -11.02 -0.81 6.32
CA PHE A 160 -10.59 0.50 6.80
C PHE A 160 -9.57 0.35 7.92
N SER A 161 -8.35 0.81 7.70
CA SER A 161 -7.22 0.63 8.61
C SER A 161 -6.18 1.74 8.46
N GLU A 162 -5.46 2.01 9.54
CA GLU A 162 -4.25 2.83 9.60
C GLU A 162 -3.00 2.13 9.07
N ALA A 163 -3.11 0.87 8.60
CA ALA A 163 -2.02 0.12 8.00
C ALA A 163 -2.33 -0.32 6.56
N HIS A 164 -1.49 0.08 5.60
CA HIS A 164 -1.59 -0.34 4.19
C HIS A 164 -1.65 -1.86 4.01
N ALA A 165 -0.90 -2.59 4.84
CA ALA A 165 -0.82 -4.04 4.80
C ALA A 165 -2.16 -4.75 5.06
N ASP A 166 -3.10 -4.11 5.78
CA ASP A 166 -4.38 -4.73 6.14
C ASP A 166 -5.29 -4.86 4.93
N TYR A 167 -5.53 -3.77 4.19
CA TYR A 167 -6.36 -3.84 2.98
C TYR A 167 -5.62 -4.45 1.79
N ALA A 168 -4.27 -4.39 1.75
CA ALA A 168 -3.48 -5.14 0.78
C ALA A 168 -3.62 -6.66 0.99
N GLY A 169 -3.57 -7.13 2.24
CA GLY A 169 -3.80 -8.53 2.59
C GLY A 169 -5.21 -9.01 2.24
N ALA A 170 -6.23 -8.18 2.52
CA ALA A 170 -7.60 -8.48 2.13
C ALA A 170 -7.79 -8.54 0.61
N ALA A 171 -7.16 -7.62 -0.15
CA ALA A 171 -7.15 -7.67 -1.62
C ALA A 171 -6.42 -8.90 -2.17
N TRP A 172 -5.32 -9.31 -1.53
CA TRP A 172 -4.61 -10.55 -1.87
C TRP A 172 -5.52 -11.77 -1.70
N LYS A 173 -6.17 -11.88 -0.54
CA LYS A 173 -7.14 -12.93 -0.26
C LYS A 173 -8.31 -12.92 -1.25
N ALA A 174 -8.83 -11.76 -1.60
CA ALA A 174 -9.92 -11.63 -2.57
C ALA A 174 -9.53 -12.12 -3.98
N GLY A 175 -8.29 -11.89 -4.40
CA GLY A 175 -7.75 -12.45 -5.64
C GLY A 175 -7.64 -13.97 -5.61
N LEU A 176 -7.18 -14.55 -4.48
CA LEU A 176 -7.14 -16.01 -4.30
C LEU A 176 -8.53 -16.64 -4.27
N ASP A 177 -9.50 -15.97 -3.65
CA ASP A 177 -10.89 -16.42 -3.61
C ASP A 177 -11.50 -16.38 -5.02
N GLU A 178 -11.28 -15.32 -5.78
CA GLU A 178 -11.71 -15.20 -7.18
C GLU A 178 -11.11 -16.28 -8.08
N ALA A 179 -9.78 -16.50 -8.02
CA ALA A 179 -9.11 -17.53 -8.81
C ALA A 179 -9.60 -18.96 -8.49
N ALA A 180 -10.10 -19.18 -7.27
CA ALA A 180 -10.70 -20.44 -6.85
C ALA A 180 -12.23 -20.47 -7.04
N ASN A 181 -12.80 -19.50 -7.78
CA ASN A 181 -14.23 -19.36 -8.02
C ASN A 181 -15.08 -19.30 -6.73
N ARG A 182 -14.50 -18.75 -5.67
CA ARG A 182 -15.20 -18.45 -4.41
C ARG A 182 -15.73 -17.02 -4.44
N PRO A 183 -16.98 -16.79 -3.99
CA PRO A 183 -17.54 -15.45 -3.96
C PRO A 183 -16.78 -14.59 -2.94
N THR A 184 -16.55 -13.33 -3.32
CA THR A 184 -16.04 -12.30 -2.43
C THR A 184 -16.67 -10.96 -2.80
N ARG A 185 -16.93 -10.14 -1.78
CA ARG A 185 -17.47 -8.79 -1.95
C ARG A 185 -16.38 -7.71 -1.92
N TYR A 186 -15.14 -8.11 -1.65
CA TYR A 186 -14.03 -7.18 -1.57
C TYR A 186 -13.85 -6.47 -2.93
N ALA A 187 -13.81 -5.15 -2.91
CA ALA A 187 -13.88 -4.33 -4.12
C ALA A 187 -12.59 -4.39 -4.96
N MET A 188 -11.49 -4.84 -4.36
CA MET A 188 -10.17 -4.86 -4.98
C MET A 188 -9.57 -6.27 -5.01
N ARG A 189 -8.60 -6.48 -5.88
CA ARG A 189 -7.70 -7.65 -5.83
C ARG A 189 -6.25 -7.23 -5.99
N ALA A 190 -5.35 -8.04 -5.47
CA ALA A 190 -3.91 -7.87 -5.68
C ALA A 190 -3.49 -8.37 -7.07
N CYS A 191 -2.75 -7.54 -7.80
CA CYS A 191 -2.16 -7.82 -9.10
C CYS A 191 -0.67 -7.39 -9.10
N ASP A 192 0.14 -8.03 -9.95
CA ASP A 192 1.52 -7.61 -10.19
C ASP A 192 1.55 -6.31 -11.00
N LEU A 193 2.02 -5.22 -10.37
CA LEU A 193 2.12 -3.90 -11.00
C LEU A 193 3.06 -3.89 -12.21
N MET A 194 4.06 -4.78 -12.23
CA MET A 194 5.01 -4.89 -13.33
C MET A 194 4.45 -5.63 -14.54
N ARG A 195 3.27 -6.24 -14.41
CA ARG A 195 2.57 -6.97 -15.47
C ARG A 195 1.19 -6.41 -15.80
N THR A 196 0.61 -5.60 -14.91
CA THR A 196 -0.77 -5.12 -15.02
C THR A 196 -0.81 -3.60 -15.21
N PRO A 197 -1.32 -3.09 -16.35
CA PRO A 197 -1.53 -1.66 -16.53
C PRO A 197 -2.51 -1.09 -15.48
N PRO A 198 -2.15 -0.02 -14.76
CA PRO A 198 -3.03 0.62 -13.79
C PRO A 198 -4.17 1.37 -14.48
N ARG A 199 -5.31 1.46 -13.80
CA ARG A 199 -6.46 2.31 -14.18
C ARG A 199 -6.79 3.29 -13.08
N VAL A 200 -7.53 4.34 -13.42
CA VAL A 200 -8.00 5.34 -12.46
C VAL A 200 -8.79 4.67 -11.34
N GLY A 201 -8.43 5.01 -10.09
CA GLY A 201 -8.97 4.46 -8.86
C GLY A 201 -8.17 3.28 -8.28
N ASP A 202 -7.37 2.56 -9.08
CA ASP A 202 -6.52 1.48 -8.56
C ASP A 202 -5.49 2.04 -7.57
N LEU A 203 -4.98 1.21 -6.65
CA LEU A 203 -3.92 1.61 -5.72
C LEU A 203 -2.59 1.01 -6.16
N VAL A 204 -1.55 1.83 -6.29
CA VAL A 204 -0.17 1.34 -6.50
C VAL A 204 0.58 1.36 -5.18
N CYS A 205 1.16 0.22 -4.82
CA CYS A 205 1.69 -0.04 -3.50
C CYS A 205 3.14 -0.53 -3.53
N GLN A 206 3.87 -0.20 -2.48
CA GLN A 206 5.24 -0.64 -2.24
C GLN A 206 5.47 -0.96 -0.76
N ALA A 207 6.37 -1.90 -0.48
CA ALA A 207 6.91 -2.10 0.87
C ALA A 207 7.88 -0.95 1.24
N ARG A 208 7.91 -0.54 2.51
CA ARG A 208 8.87 0.44 3.04
C ARG A 208 9.95 -0.27 3.88
N GLY A 209 11.11 0.36 3.96
CA GLY A 209 12.24 -0.13 4.74
C GLY A 209 13.30 -0.76 3.84
N ALA A 210 14.49 -0.17 3.84
CA ALA A 210 15.62 -0.67 3.06
C ALA A 210 15.95 -2.11 3.47
N GLY A 211 16.07 -3.01 2.49
CA GLY A 211 16.42 -4.41 2.75
C GLY A 211 15.31 -5.25 3.37
N SER A 212 14.04 -4.81 3.30
CA SER A 212 12.89 -5.59 3.77
C SER A 212 12.75 -6.94 3.05
N GLY A 213 13.26 -7.03 1.81
CA GLY A 213 13.17 -8.22 0.97
C GLY A 213 11.79 -8.45 0.36
N TYR A 214 10.85 -7.51 0.55
CA TYR A 214 9.46 -7.57 0.06
C TYR A 214 9.26 -6.74 -1.21
N ASP A 215 10.30 -6.66 -2.04
CA ASP A 215 10.38 -5.71 -3.14
C ASP A 215 9.72 -6.22 -4.44
N THR A 216 9.25 -7.47 -4.46
CA THR A 216 8.54 -8.08 -5.61
C THR A 216 7.12 -8.51 -5.22
N PHE A 217 6.26 -8.68 -6.22
CA PHE A 217 4.88 -9.10 -6.03
C PHE A 217 4.77 -10.44 -5.29
N GLU A 218 5.63 -11.40 -5.64
CA GLU A 218 5.66 -12.72 -5.00
C GLU A 218 6.08 -12.61 -3.53
N ARG A 219 7.15 -11.85 -3.25
CA ARG A 219 7.69 -11.70 -1.89
C ARG A 219 6.74 -10.98 -0.95
N ILE A 220 6.14 -9.87 -1.39
CA ILE A 220 5.14 -9.18 -0.58
C ILE A 220 3.88 -10.04 -0.42
N GLY A 221 3.51 -10.79 -1.46
CA GLY A 221 2.42 -11.76 -1.44
C GLY A 221 2.58 -12.87 -0.41
N GLU A 222 3.78 -13.44 -0.28
CA GLU A 222 4.11 -14.47 0.72
C GLU A 222 3.78 -14.00 2.15
N VAL A 223 4.08 -12.74 2.47
CA VAL A 223 3.80 -12.14 3.78
C VAL A 223 2.32 -11.78 3.92
N LEU A 224 1.74 -11.11 2.92
CA LEU A 224 0.33 -10.69 2.95
C LEU A 224 -0.62 -11.89 3.05
N ALA A 225 -0.28 -13.03 2.46
CA ALA A 225 -1.08 -14.26 2.53
C ALA A 225 -1.14 -14.87 3.94
N GLN A 226 -0.13 -14.63 4.77
CA GLN A 226 0.01 -15.22 6.11
C GLN A 226 -0.36 -14.23 7.23
N ARG A 227 -0.35 -12.93 6.92
CA ARG A 227 -0.58 -11.87 7.89
C ARG A 227 -2.09 -11.66 8.13
N PRO A 228 -2.60 -11.81 9.37
CA PRO A 228 -3.96 -11.40 9.69
C PRO A 228 -4.09 -9.87 9.68
N THR A 229 -5.30 -9.36 9.43
CA THR A 229 -5.62 -7.94 9.63
C THR A 229 -5.31 -7.52 11.07
N GLY A 230 -4.62 -6.38 11.24
CA GLY A 230 -4.12 -5.93 12.54
C GLY A 230 -2.93 -6.74 13.07
N GLY A 231 -2.33 -7.63 12.26
CA GLY A 231 -1.13 -8.39 12.59
C GLY A 231 0.14 -7.55 12.61
N GLU A 232 1.30 -8.21 12.73
CA GLU A 232 2.62 -7.57 12.84
C GLU A 232 2.85 -6.46 11.81
N ALA A 233 3.58 -5.40 12.20
CA ALA A 233 3.80 -4.26 11.35
C ALA A 233 4.56 -4.65 10.07
N LEU A 234 3.93 -4.41 8.91
CA LEU A 234 4.56 -4.47 7.60
C LEU A 234 4.55 -3.05 7.02
N PRO A 235 5.69 -2.32 7.10
CA PRO A 235 5.77 -0.97 6.58
C PRO A 235 5.47 -0.98 5.07
N MET A 236 4.46 -0.22 4.66
CA MET A 236 3.99 -0.15 3.29
C MET A 236 3.47 1.25 2.98
N HIS A 237 3.27 1.52 1.69
CA HIS A 237 2.64 2.73 1.22
C HIS A 237 1.92 2.47 -0.09
N CYS A 238 0.76 3.11 -0.25
CA CYS A 238 -0.02 3.08 -1.46
C CYS A 238 -0.46 4.49 -1.84
N ASP A 239 -0.46 4.76 -3.14
CA ASP A 239 -1.08 5.94 -3.76
C ASP A 239 -2.28 5.49 -4.61
N VAL A 240 -3.31 6.33 -4.74
CA VAL A 240 -4.42 6.09 -5.68
C VAL A 240 -4.11 6.66 -7.05
N VAL A 241 -4.36 5.90 -8.11
CA VAL A 241 -4.21 6.36 -9.50
C VAL A 241 -5.35 7.33 -9.83
N VAL A 242 -5.02 8.54 -10.27
CA VAL A 242 -6.01 9.60 -10.55
C VAL A 242 -6.07 10.02 -12.02
N GLY A 243 -5.07 9.63 -12.80
CA GLY A 243 -5.02 9.88 -14.24
C GLY A 243 -4.14 8.86 -14.94
N VAL A 244 -4.47 8.51 -16.18
CA VAL A 244 -3.67 7.62 -17.03
C VAL A 244 -3.69 8.19 -18.44
N ASP A 245 -2.53 8.31 -19.07
CA ASP A 245 -2.38 8.73 -20.46
C ASP A 245 -1.43 7.78 -21.22
N ALA A 246 -0.98 8.17 -22.42
CA ALA A 246 -0.11 7.35 -23.25
C ALA A 246 1.32 7.20 -22.71
N ALA A 247 1.81 8.15 -21.93
CA ALA A 247 3.18 8.21 -21.43
C ALA A 247 3.32 7.66 -20.00
N GLY A 248 2.23 7.55 -19.25
CA GLY A 248 2.27 7.13 -17.85
C GLY A 248 0.96 7.33 -17.13
N PHE A 249 1.06 7.48 -15.81
CA PHE A 249 -0.07 7.68 -14.92
C PHE A 249 0.30 8.57 -13.74
N ASP A 250 -0.72 9.25 -13.22
CA ASP A 250 -0.61 10.13 -12.07
C ASP A 250 -1.22 9.44 -10.86
N THR A 251 -0.55 9.54 -9.72
CA THR A 251 -1.01 8.99 -8.45
C THR A 251 -1.10 10.09 -7.39
N ILE A 252 -2.00 9.93 -6.42
CA ILE A 252 -2.09 10.80 -5.25
C ILE A 252 -1.95 9.97 -3.98
N GLY A 253 -0.99 10.34 -3.15
CA GLY A 253 -0.72 9.72 -1.85
C GLY A 253 -0.83 10.72 -0.71
N GLY A 254 -1.40 10.29 0.42
CA GLY A 254 -1.34 11.02 1.68
C GLY A 254 -0.01 10.79 2.40
N ASN A 255 0.44 11.73 3.23
CA ASN A 255 1.69 11.69 3.99
C ASN A 255 2.93 11.43 3.10
N VAL A 256 2.92 11.91 1.86
CA VAL A 256 4.10 11.91 0.99
C VAL A 256 4.76 13.26 1.16
N ILE A 257 5.93 13.30 1.80
CA ILE A 257 6.61 14.55 2.20
C ILE A 257 5.64 15.43 3.00
N GLN A 258 5.03 14.85 4.04
CA GLN A 258 4.09 15.50 4.96
C GLN A 258 2.87 16.20 4.29
N SER A 259 2.53 15.84 3.06
CA SER A 259 1.40 16.42 2.31
C SER A 259 0.56 15.35 1.62
N VAL A 260 -0.57 15.75 1.05
CA VAL A 260 -1.22 15.03 -0.05
C VAL A 260 -0.50 15.42 -1.34
N THR A 261 0.18 14.46 -1.98
CA THR A 261 1.09 14.74 -3.10
C THR A 261 0.65 14.00 -4.35
N LEU A 262 0.60 14.73 -5.47
CA LEU A 262 0.52 14.13 -6.79
C LEU A 262 1.91 13.71 -7.26
N ARG A 263 2.03 12.48 -7.76
CA ARG A 263 3.25 11.93 -8.33
C ARG A 263 2.99 11.42 -9.74
N ARG A 264 3.85 11.79 -10.67
CA ARG A 264 3.88 11.19 -12.01
C ARG A 264 4.74 9.92 -12.02
N LEU A 265 4.23 8.85 -12.63
CA LEU A 265 4.97 7.63 -12.94
C LEU A 265 4.90 7.35 -14.44
N ALA A 266 6.05 7.12 -15.08
CA ALA A 266 6.16 6.85 -16.51
C ALA A 266 5.99 5.36 -16.83
N PHE A 267 5.42 5.09 -18.00
CA PHE A 267 5.46 3.74 -18.58
C PHE A 267 6.80 3.48 -19.26
N ALA A 268 7.20 2.20 -19.29
CA ALA A 268 8.31 1.77 -20.12
C ALA A 268 8.01 2.05 -21.61
N PRO A 269 9.00 2.48 -22.40
CA PRO A 269 8.79 2.86 -23.80
C PRO A 269 8.04 1.81 -24.62
N GLY A 270 6.97 2.21 -25.30
CA GLY A 270 6.15 1.33 -26.15
C GLY A 270 5.22 0.39 -25.38
N THR A 271 5.10 0.55 -24.05
CA THR A 271 4.24 -0.29 -23.20
C THR A 271 3.25 0.56 -22.41
N ARG A 272 2.40 -0.10 -21.62
CA ARG A 272 1.56 0.51 -20.57
C ARG A 272 1.91 -0.02 -19.17
N LEU A 273 3.16 -0.46 -18.99
CA LEU A 273 3.67 -1.03 -17.76
C LEU A 273 4.65 -0.06 -17.12
N LEU A 274 4.73 -0.07 -15.77
CA LEU A 274 5.64 0.79 -15.03
C LEU A 274 7.08 0.66 -15.55
N ASP A 275 7.75 1.78 -15.77
CA ASP A 275 9.14 1.79 -16.17
C ASP A 275 10.02 1.17 -15.06
N ARG A 276 10.87 0.20 -15.42
CA ARG A 276 11.73 -0.49 -14.45
C ARG A 276 12.69 0.43 -13.71
N SER A 277 13.02 1.60 -14.26
CA SER A 277 13.87 2.61 -13.59
C SER A 277 13.29 3.12 -12.26
N TYR A 278 12.00 2.92 -12.00
CA TYR A 278 11.41 3.21 -10.68
C TYR A 278 11.77 2.16 -9.62
N LEU A 279 12.20 0.96 -10.00
CA LEU A 279 12.58 -0.09 -9.07
C LEU A 279 14.05 0.06 -8.62
N PRO A 280 14.40 -0.33 -7.39
CA PRO A 280 15.78 -0.27 -6.89
C PRO A 280 16.80 -0.99 -7.79
N GLU A 281 16.43 -2.16 -8.31
CA GLU A 281 17.26 -2.98 -9.18
C GLU A 281 17.31 -2.47 -10.63
N GLY A 282 16.35 -1.62 -11.03
CA GLY A 282 16.17 -1.18 -12.41
C GLY A 282 17.31 -0.34 -12.98
N CYS A 283 18.13 0.25 -12.12
CA CYS A 283 19.35 0.98 -12.49
C CYS A 283 20.65 0.31 -12.03
N THR A 284 20.64 -0.98 -11.67
CA THR A 284 21.88 -1.68 -11.26
C THR A 284 22.70 -2.17 -12.47
N ALA A 285 24.03 -2.03 -12.37
CA ALA A 285 24.96 -2.47 -13.41
C ALA A 285 24.92 -4.01 -13.54
N GLY A 286 24.13 -4.51 -14.51
CA GLY A 286 23.97 -5.95 -14.75
C GLY A 286 22.58 -6.36 -15.24
N ALA A 287 21.55 -5.51 -15.13
CA ALA A 287 20.19 -5.85 -15.56
C ALA A 287 20.05 -5.98 -17.09
N THR A 288 20.97 -5.40 -17.86
CA THR A 288 21.09 -5.60 -19.30
C THR A 288 22.57 -5.71 -19.65
N GLY A 289 23.00 -6.89 -20.09
CA GLY A 289 24.34 -7.07 -20.61
C GLY A 289 24.63 -6.05 -21.72
N THR A 290 25.82 -5.43 -21.62
CA THR A 290 26.46 -4.50 -22.55
C THR A 290 26.02 -3.03 -22.50
N THR A 291 27.04 -2.18 -22.28
CA THR A 291 27.06 -0.71 -22.11
C THR A 291 26.59 -0.19 -20.75
N GLY A 292 27.43 0.63 -20.11
CA GLY A 292 27.25 1.10 -18.72
C GLY A 292 26.06 2.05 -18.52
N MET A 293 25.97 2.60 -17.30
CA MET A 293 24.97 3.55 -16.72
C MET A 293 24.52 4.76 -17.59
N ALA A 294 24.89 4.87 -18.86
CA ALA A 294 24.41 5.91 -19.76
C ALA A 294 22.99 5.57 -20.24
N GLY A 295 21.97 5.96 -19.47
CA GLY A 295 20.56 5.87 -19.91
C GLY A 295 19.53 5.59 -18.81
N CYS A 296 19.93 5.21 -17.59
CA CYS A 296 18.96 5.08 -16.52
C CYS A 296 18.59 6.46 -15.97
N THR A 297 17.32 6.83 -16.06
CA THR A 297 16.80 8.07 -15.49
C THR A 297 16.80 7.93 -13.97
N ASP A 298 17.47 8.84 -13.25
CA ASP A 298 17.34 8.89 -11.80
C ASP A 298 15.90 9.27 -11.46
N ARG A 299 15.20 8.34 -10.79
CA ARG A 299 13.81 8.51 -10.34
C ARG A 299 13.72 9.09 -8.93
N HIS A 300 14.84 9.51 -8.34
CA HIS A 300 14.93 10.21 -7.06
C HIS A 300 13.97 9.64 -5.99
N MET A 301 13.01 10.45 -5.52
CA MET A 301 12.06 10.06 -4.46
C MET A 301 10.95 9.12 -4.95
N SER A 302 10.79 8.98 -6.26
CA SER A 302 9.89 8.00 -6.90
C SER A 302 10.54 6.64 -7.10
N ARG A 303 11.86 6.51 -6.90
CA ARG A 303 12.54 5.21 -6.91
C ARG A 303 12.19 4.44 -5.64
N GLN A 304 11.24 3.50 -5.76
CA GLN A 304 10.71 2.67 -4.67
C GLN A 304 10.44 1.27 -5.20
N PRO A 305 10.38 0.24 -4.34
CA PRO A 305 10.02 -1.13 -4.74
C PRO A 305 8.52 -1.28 -5.03
N TRP A 306 8.02 -0.56 -6.03
CA TRP A 306 6.64 -0.62 -6.51
C TRP A 306 6.35 -1.99 -7.11
N SER A 307 5.56 -2.81 -6.40
CA SER A 307 5.38 -4.21 -6.78
C SER A 307 3.93 -4.66 -6.80
N LEU A 308 3.05 -3.95 -6.10
CA LEU A 308 1.67 -4.37 -5.86
C LEU A 308 0.69 -3.36 -6.44
N LEU A 309 -0.27 -3.83 -7.24
CA LEU A 309 -1.43 -3.09 -7.70
C LEU A 309 -2.68 -3.65 -7.02
N LEU A 310 -3.41 -2.84 -6.26
CA LEU A 310 -4.76 -3.19 -5.80
C LEU A 310 -5.75 -2.68 -6.84
N GLN A 311 -6.17 -3.59 -7.71
CA GLN A 311 -7.02 -3.29 -8.86
C GLN A 311 -8.49 -3.39 -8.49
N TRP A 312 -9.30 -2.39 -8.87
CA TRP A 312 -10.77 -2.46 -8.76
C TRP A 312 -11.35 -3.58 -9.61
N ARG A 313 -12.25 -4.36 -9.02
CA ARG A 313 -12.93 -5.48 -9.66
C ARG A 313 -14.28 -5.12 -10.24
#